data_AF-A0A1Q5U061-F1
#
_entry.id   AF-A0A1Q5U061-F1
#
_cell.length_a   1.000
_cell.length_b   1.000
_cell.length_c   1.000
_cell.angle_alpha   90.00
_cell.angle_beta   90.00
_cell.angle_gamma   90.00
#
_symmetry.space_group_name_H-M   'P 1'
#
loop_
_entity.id
_entity.type
_entity.pdbx_description
1 polymer ?
#
loop_
_entity_poly.entity_id
_entity_poly.type
_entity_poly.pdbx_seq_one_letter_code
_entity_poly.pdbx_strand_id
1 'polypeptide(L)'
;MVVYPNVDDIFGDKAQSIADAVTNNISQYAQRVSAASGNTMKNMDLQTLFNVQYDLIFKQKIPRRLVFKTVATAFIAQAEYRSHKRLPVAETLIQQETLPGYTAVPEGASDDVWKQWLVTHYRSNFHPIGTAAMMPRDIGGVVDVNHTVYGTAKVRLADASALLFQVCGHLVSTLYVEAERVADVIKSQSPLF
;
A
#
# COMPACT_ATOMS: atom_id res chain seq x y z
N MET A 1 6.14 9.18 -1.74
CA MET A 1 7.03 9.28 -0.60
C MET A 1 6.33 8.40 0.39
N VAL A 2 6.83 7.18 0.58
CA VAL A 2 6.27 6.38 1.67
C VAL A 2 6.67 7.13 2.92
N VAL A 3 5.68 7.76 3.54
CA VAL A 3 5.86 8.35 4.86
C VAL A 3 5.61 7.20 5.82
N TYR A 4 6.37 7.21 6.89
CA TYR A 4 6.26 6.23 7.94
C TYR A 4 5.65 6.96 9.15
N PRO A 5 4.34 7.30 9.12
CA PRO A 5 3.71 7.90 10.28
C PRO A 5 3.53 6.84 11.35
N ASN A 6 3.90 7.18 12.57
CA ASN A 6 3.58 6.38 13.74
C ASN A 6 2.15 6.70 14.22
N VAL A 7 1.72 6.05 15.30
CA VAL A 7 0.36 6.21 15.83
C VAL A 7 0.04 7.65 16.26
N ASP A 8 1.03 8.40 16.75
CA ASP A 8 0.84 9.79 17.17
C ASP A 8 0.68 10.70 15.95
N ASP A 9 1.40 10.43 14.86
CA ASP A 9 1.27 11.19 13.61
C ASP A 9 -0.13 11.02 12.98
N ILE A 10 -0.76 9.86 13.18
CA ILE A 10 -2.08 9.53 12.61
C ILE A 10 -3.21 10.04 13.50
N PHE A 11 -3.10 9.85 14.81
CA PHE A 11 -4.20 10.05 15.75
C PHE A 11 -4.01 11.22 16.72
N GLY A 12 -2.83 11.85 16.74
CA GLY A 12 -2.49 12.95 17.63
C GLY A 12 -2.81 12.63 19.09
N ASP A 13 -3.49 13.56 19.77
CA ASP A 13 -3.88 13.43 21.18
C ASP A 13 -4.83 12.24 21.47
N LYS A 14 -5.41 11.63 20.43
CA LYS A 14 -6.27 10.44 20.56
C LYS A 14 -5.50 9.12 20.53
N ALA A 15 -4.20 9.15 20.29
CA ALA A 15 -3.41 7.91 20.15
C ALA A 15 -3.52 7.02 21.39
N GLN A 16 -3.47 7.59 22.60
CA GLN A 16 -3.56 6.83 23.86
C GLN A 16 -4.95 6.21 24.07
N SER A 17 -6.02 6.98 23.84
CA SER A 17 -7.38 6.45 24.04
C SER A 17 -7.71 5.34 23.04
N ILE A 18 -7.17 5.43 21.82
CA ILE A 18 -7.26 4.36 20.83
C ILE A 18 -6.42 3.14 21.26
N ALA A 19 -5.23 3.35 21.80
CA ALA A 19 -4.39 2.27 22.33
C ALA A 19 -5.12 1.48 23.43
N ASP A 20 -5.75 2.19 24.37
CA ASP A 20 -6.50 1.59 25.47
C ASP A 20 -7.72 0.82 24.94
N ALA A 21 -8.46 1.41 23.99
CA ALA A 21 -9.60 0.76 23.35
C ALA A 21 -9.19 -0.52 22.61
N VAL A 22 -8.08 -0.49 21.86
CA VAL A 22 -7.56 -1.66 21.15
C VAL A 22 -7.16 -2.75 22.13
N THR A 23 -6.35 -2.44 23.15
CA THR A 23 -5.91 -3.41 24.17
C THR A 23 -7.08 -4.12 24.83
N ASN A 24 -8.10 -3.36 25.25
CA ASN A 24 -9.27 -3.89 25.93
C ASN A 24 -10.11 -4.84 25.05
N ASN A 25 -9.95 -4.79 23.73
CA ASN A 25 -10.74 -5.58 22.79
C ASN A 25 -9.94 -6.67 22.05
N ILE A 26 -8.62 -6.80 22.25
CA ILE A 26 -7.76 -7.77 21.54
C ILE A 26 -8.31 -9.21 21.63
N SER A 27 -8.72 -9.64 22.83
CA SER A 27 -9.28 -10.98 23.05
C SER A 27 -10.56 -11.21 22.22
N GLN A 28 -11.42 -10.20 22.16
CA GLN A 28 -12.66 -10.25 21.40
C GLN A 28 -12.39 -10.26 19.88
N TYR A 29 -11.42 -9.47 19.41
CA TYR A 29 -11.00 -9.48 18.02
C TYR A 29 -10.44 -10.84 17.60
N ALA A 30 -9.58 -11.44 18.43
CA ALA A 30 -9.04 -12.77 18.18
C ALA A 30 -10.15 -13.82 18.07
N GLN A 31 -11.20 -13.72 18.90
CA GLN A 31 -12.33 -14.63 18.85
C GLN A 31 -13.14 -14.48 17.56
N ARG A 32 -13.41 -13.24 17.15
CA ARG A 32 -14.15 -12.95 15.91
C ARG A 32 -13.40 -13.43 14.68
N VAL A 33 -12.09 -13.22 14.62
CA VAL A 33 -11.26 -13.64 13.48
C VAL A 33 -11.08 -15.16 13.45
N SER A 34 -10.89 -15.81 14.60
CA SER A 34 -10.89 -17.27 14.71
C SER A 34 -12.19 -17.85 14.15
N ALA A 35 -13.34 -17.35 14.60
CA ALA A 35 -14.64 -17.80 14.15
C ALA A 35 -14.87 -17.57 12.64
N ALA A 36 -14.52 -16.38 12.14
CA ALA A 36 -14.67 -16.04 10.72
C ALA A 36 -13.76 -16.88 9.80
N SER A 37 -12.62 -17.35 10.31
CA SER A 37 -11.69 -18.22 9.57
C SER A 37 -12.01 -19.72 9.66
N GLY A 38 -13.16 -20.09 10.25
CA GLY A 38 -13.51 -21.49 10.51
C GLY A 38 -12.56 -22.18 11.50
N ASN A 39 -11.97 -21.41 12.43
CA ASN A 39 -10.95 -21.86 13.38
C ASN A 39 -9.65 -22.39 12.75
N THR A 40 -9.37 -22.00 11.49
CA THR A 40 -8.09 -22.32 10.83
C THR A 40 -6.89 -21.76 11.61
N MET A 41 -7.03 -20.56 12.17
CA MET A 41 -6.10 -20.04 13.17
C MET A 41 -6.77 -20.04 14.54
N LYS A 42 -6.08 -20.58 15.55
CA LYS A 42 -6.62 -20.68 16.90
C LYS A 42 -6.72 -19.30 17.53
N ASN A 43 -7.76 -19.08 18.35
CA ASN A 43 -7.95 -17.85 19.10
C ASN A 43 -6.70 -17.42 19.89
N MET A 44 -6.02 -18.37 20.54
CA MET A 44 -4.82 -18.10 21.35
C MET A 44 -3.63 -17.60 20.50
N ASP A 45 -3.44 -18.19 19.31
CA ASP A 45 -2.39 -17.79 18.38
C ASP A 45 -2.67 -16.39 17.81
N LEU A 46 -3.95 -16.13 17.47
CA LEU A 46 -4.43 -14.82 17.04
C LEU A 46 -4.28 -13.75 18.12
N GLN A 47 -4.59 -14.07 19.36
CA GLN A 47 -4.43 -13.15 20.49
C GLN A 47 -2.95 -12.81 20.71
N THR A 48 -2.07 -13.80 20.59
CA THR A 48 -0.61 -13.59 20.64
C THR A 48 -0.16 -12.67 19.51
N LEU A 49 -0.60 -12.94 18.28
CA LEU A 49 -0.30 -12.10 17.11
C LEU A 49 -0.80 -10.66 17.28
N PHE A 50 -2.01 -10.47 17.78
CA PHE A 50 -2.60 -9.14 17.98
C PHE A 50 -1.92 -8.36 19.10
N ASN A 51 -1.48 -9.03 20.17
CA ASN A 51 -0.67 -8.39 21.22
C ASN A 51 0.70 -7.95 20.69
N VAL A 52 1.36 -8.77 19.86
CA VAL A 52 2.60 -8.37 19.19
C VAL A 52 2.34 -7.15 18.32
N GLN A 53 1.29 -7.18 17.47
CA GLN A 53 0.95 -6.05 16.63
C GLN A 53 0.67 -4.79 17.47
N TYR A 54 -0.11 -4.90 18.54
CA TYR A 54 -0.38 -3.80 19.46
C TYR A 54 0.90 -3.16 20.00
N ASP A 55 1.82 -3.98 20.52
CA ASP A 55 3.09 -3.49 21.07
C ASP A 55 3.92 -2.75 20.01
N LEU A 56 3.95 -3.26 18.78
CA LEU A 56 4.67 -2.61 17.68
C LEU A 56 4.08 -1.25 17.33
N ILE A 57 2.75 -1.16 17.28
CA ILE A 57 2.02 0.04 16.85
C ILE A 57 2.03 1.11 17.92
N PHE A 58 1.67 0.74 19.15
CA PHE A 58 1.33 1.69 20.21
C PHE A 58 2.46 1.89 21.22
N LYS A 59 3.26 0.84 21.52
CA LYS A 59 4.38 0.97 22.47
C LYS A 59 5.68 1.36 21.78
N GLN A 60 6.05 0.61 20.73
CA GLN A 60 7.30 0.81 20.00
C GLN A 60 7.18 1.89 18.92
N LYS A 61 5.96 2.39 18.68
CA LYS A 61 5.64 3.43 17.70
C LYS A 61 6.26 3.13 16.33
N ILE A 62 6.31 1.85 15.97
CA ILE A 62 6.83 1.44 14.67
C ILE A 62 5.86 1.95 13.63
N PRO A 63 6.33 2.82 12.73
CA PRO A 63 5.46 3.42 11.76
C PRO A 63 4.97 2.37 10.76
N ARG A 64 3.68 2.41 10.47
CA ARG A 64 3.10 1.56 9.44
C ARG A 64 3.10 2.29 8.12
N ARG A 65 3.46 1.58 7.06
CA ARG A 65 3.49 2.07 5.68
C ARG A 65 2.13 2.70 5.32
N LEU A 66 2.07 4.03 5.31
CA LEU A 66 0.94 4.82 4.84
C LEU A 66 1.46 5.72 3.72
N VAL A 67 1.02 5.46 2.49
CA VAL A 67 1.67 5.99 1.29
C VAL A 67 1.00 7.27 0.83
N PHE A 68 1.72 8.40 0.91
CA PHE A 68 1.36 9.67 0.26
C PHE A 68 2.33 9.98 -0.91
N LYS A 69 1.88 10.69 -1.94
CA LYS A 69 2.61 10.84 -3.23
C LYS A 69 3.93 11.59 -3.13
N THR A 70 5.01 11.00 -3.68
CA THR A 70 6.19 11.61 -4.36
C THR A 70 7.35 10.60 -4.57
N VAL A 71 8.20 10.87 -5.55
CA VAL A 71 9.28 10.00 -6.05
C VAL A 71 10.52 9.98 -5.14
N ALA A 72 10.79 8.84 -4.49
CA ALA A 72 12.13 8.50 -3.96
C ALA A 72 12.19 7.00 -3.66
N THR A 73 12.80 6.19 -4.53
CA THR A 73 12.80 4.72 -4.45
C THR A 73 13.87 4.13 -3.54
N ALA A 74 14.95 4.85 -3.21
CA ALA A 74 16.05 4.31 -2.39
C ALA A 74 15.77 4.36 -0.88
N PHE A 75 15.22 5.46 -0.36
CA PHE A 75 14.90 5.61 1.08
C PHE A 75 13.88 4.58 1.59
N ILE A 76 12.95 4.18 0.73
CA ILE A 76 11.84 3.28 1.10
C ILE A 76 12.36 1.88 1.42
N ALA A 77 13.29 1.35 0.62
CA ALA A 77 13.82 0.00 0.81
C ALA A 77 14.61 -0.13 2.12
N GLN A 78 15.47 0.87 2.43
CA GLN A 78 16.23 0.87 3.67
C GLN A 78 15.34 1.09 4.90
N ALA A 79 14.32 1.95 4.80
CA ALA A 79 13.36 2.16 5.88
C ALA A 79 12.47 0.93 6.12
N GLU A 80 12.03 0.24 5.06
CA GLU A 80 11.35 -1.06 5.17
C GLU A 80 12.26 -2.10 5.83
N TYR A 81 13.52 -2.21 5.38
CA TYR A 81 14.50 -3.12 5.97
C TYR A 81 14.71 -2.88 7.47
N ARG A 82 14.94 -1.62 7.86
CA ARG A 82 15.11 -1.21 9.27
C ARG A 82 13.83 -1.45 10.09
N SER A 83 12.65 -1.28 9.48
CA SER A 83 11.36 -1.56 10.14
C SER A 83 11.16 -3.05 10.39
N HIS A 84 11.52 -3.93 9.45
CA HIS A 84 11.37 -5.39 9.62
C HIS A 84 12.34 -5.94 10.68
N LYS A 85 13.56 -5.40 10.75
CA LYS A 85 14.56 -5.73 11.76
C LYS A 85 14.22 -5.30 13.19
N ARG A 86 13.38 -4.26 13.35
CA ARG A 86 12.95 -3.76 14.67
C ARG A 86 11.78 -4.55 15.28
N LEU A 87 11.28 -5.59 14.61
CA LEU A 87 10.20 -6.42 15.12
C LEU A 87 10.76 -7.46 16.12
N PRO A 88 10.31 -7.52 17.39
CA PRO A 88 10.79 -8.51 18.38
C PRO A 88 10.58 -9.97 17.95
N VAL A 89 9.60 -10.22 17.08
CA VAL A 89 9.34 -11.54 16.47
C VAL A 89 10.42 -11.92 15.44
N ALA A 90 11.13 -10.95 14.87
CA ALA A 90 12.20 -11.22 13.92
C ALA A 90 13.38 -11.96 14.57
N GLU A 91 13.72 -11.65 15.83
CA GLU A 91 14.89 -12.25 16.50
C GLU A 91 14.73 -13.74 16.80
N THR A 92 13.49 -14.23 16.98
CA THR A 92 13.22 -15.64 17.30
C THR A 92 12.88 -16.49 16.07
N LEU A 93 12.40 -15.88 14.97
CA LEU A 93 11.95 -16.60 13.77
C LEU A 93 12.82 -16.36 12.53
N ILE A 94 13.57 -15.27 12.46
CA ILE A 94 14.40 -14.92 11.29
C ILE A 94 15.87 -15.24 11.61
N GLN A 95 16.31 -16.42 11.18
CA GLN A 95 17.66 -16.91 11.42
C GLN A 95 18.72 -16.18 10.60
N GLN A 96 18.39 -15.78 9.36
CA GLN A 96 19.32 -15.10 8.46
C GLN A 96 18.57 -14.34 7.37
N GLU A 97 19.13 -13.21 6.94
CA GLU A 97 18.70 -12.51 5.74
C GLU A 97 19.24 -13.21 4.48
N THR A 98 18.33 -13.59 3.57
CA THR A 98 18.68 -14.30 2.34
C THR A 98 18.88 -13.39 1.13
N LEU A 99 18.24 -12.21 1.12
CA LEU A 99 18.38 -11.21 0.06
C LEU A 99 18.10 -9.80 0.62
N PRO A 100 18.93 -8.77 0.34
CA PRO A 100 20.22 -8.81 -0.39
C PRO A 100 21.30 -9.65 0.28
N GLY A 101 21.23 -9.82 1.61
CA GLY A 101 22.26 -10.47 2.42
C GLY A 101 23.38 -9.50 2.80
N TYR A 102 23.97 -9.70 3.99
CA TYR A 102 24.95 -8.78 4.58
C TYR A 102 26.27 -8.66 3.81
N THR A 103 26.59 -9.64 2.96
CA THR A 103 27.75 -9.57 2.05
C THR A 103 27.53 -8.60 0.90
N ALA A 104 26.30 -8.52 0.38
CA ALA A 104 25.95 -7.60 -0.70
C ALA A 104 25.61 -6.20 -0.18
N VAL A 105 24.89 -6.12 0.95
CA VAL A 105 24.53 -4.87 1.61
C VAL A 105 24.76 -5.02 3.12
N PRO A 106 25.87 -4.49 3.67
CA PRO A 106 26.18 -4.61 5.08
C PRO A 106 25.12 -3.98 6.00
N GLU A 107 25.06 -4.45 7.25
CA GLU A 107 24.23 -3.81 8.26
C GLU A 107 24.67 -2.36 8.49
N GLY A 108 23.71 -1.44 8.50
CA GLY A 108 24.00 0.00 8.60
C GLY A 108 24.56 0.63 7.32
N ALA A 109 24.55 -0.06 6.17
CA ALA A 109 25.00 0.48 4.90
C ALA A 109 24.28 1.80 4.54
N SER A 110 25.03 2.70 3.89
CA SER A 110 24.54 4.00 3.45
C SER A 110 23.51 3.87 2.32
N ASP A 111 22.76 4.95 2.09
CA ASP A 111 21.73 5.00 1.05
C ASP A 111 22.32 4.81 -0.35
N ASP A 112 23.58 5.21 -0.56
CA ASP A 112 24.28 5.01 -1.83
C ASP A 112 24.56 3.53 -2.11
N VAL A 113 24.93 2.76 -1.08
CA VAL A 113 25.13 1.30 -1.20
C VAL A 113 23.79 0.62 -1.54
N TRP A 114 22.72 1.01 -0.84
CA TRP A 114 21.38 0.51 -1.14
C TRP A 114 20.92 0.87 -2.55
N LYS A 115 21.13 2.12 -2.97
CA LYS A 115 20.78 2.59 -4.32
C LYS A 115 21.51 1.77 -5.39
N GLN A 116 22.81 1.54 -5.23
CA GLN A 116 23.60 0.77 -6.19
C GLN A 116 23.11 -0.68 -6.31
N TRP A 117 22.73 -1.29 -5.19
CA TRP A 117 22.15 -2.62 -5.20
C TRP A 117 20.78 -2.64 -5.87
N LEU A 118 19.90 -1.69 -5.54
CA LEU A 118 18.56 -1.61 -6.10
C LEU A 118 18.56 -1.40 -7.62
N VAL A 119 19.40 -0.53 -8.17
CA VAL A 119 19.43 -0.28 -9.63
C VAL A 119 19.85 -1.49 -10.44
N THR A 120 20.54 -2.46 -9.84
CA THR A 120 20.96 -3.72 -10.51
C THR A 120 19.97 -4.87 -10.28
N HIS A 121 19.04 -4.74 -9.32
CA HIS A 121 18.12 -5.80 -8.92
C HIS A 121 16.63 -5.40 -9.00
N TYR A 122 16.31 -4.17 -9.41
CA TYR A 122 14.92 -3.75 -9.57
C TYR A 122 14.25 -4.49 -10.73
N ARG A 123 12.93 -4.57 -10.65
CA ARG A 123 12.06 -5.01 -11.73
C ARG A 123 10.88 -4.07 -11.84
N SER A 124 10.19 -4.13 -12.98
CA SER A 124 8.87 -3.51 -13.06
C SER A 124 7.95 -4.10 -11.99
N ASN A 125 7.17 -3.23 -11.34
CA ASN A 125 6.08 -3.67 -10.48
C ASN A 125 4.80 -4.02 -11.28
N PHE A 126 4.89 -4.00 -12.62
CA PHE A 126 3.80 -4.33 -13.54
C PHE A 126 2.52 -3.51 -13.33
N HIS A 127 2.67 -2.26 -12.88
CA HIS A 127 1.57 -1.29 -12.71
C HIS A 127 1.73 -0.05 -13.62
N PRO A 128 1.91 -0.20 -14.95
CA PRO A 128 1.94 0.95 -15.86
C PRO A 128 0.54 1.57 -15.98
N ILE A 129 0.48 2.90 -15.93
CA ILE A 129 -0.76 3.69 -16.00
C ILE A 129 -0.47 5.04 -16.70
N GLY A 130 -1.51 5.80 -17.01
CA GLY A 130 -1.37 7.22 -17.38
C GLY A 130 -0.85 7.51 -18.79
N THR A 131 -0.73 6.49 -19.65
CA THR A 131 -0.34 6.66 -21.06
C THR A 131 -1.39 7.42 -21.88
N ALA A 132 -2.62 7.54 -21.38
CA ALA A 132 -3.71 8.29 -21.96
C ALA A 132 -4.54 8.98 -20.85
N ALA A 133 -3.84 9.77 -20.04
CA ALA A 133 -4.35 10.30 -18.79
C ALA A 133 -5.67 11.08 -18.92
N MET A 134 -6.57 10.81 -17.97
CA MET A 134 -7.80 11.57 -17.74
C MET A 134 -7.48 12.87 -17.01
N MET A 135 -7.29 13.95 -17.76
CA MET A 135 -7.02 15.31 -17.26
C MET A 135 -7.39 16.36 -18.34
N PRO A 136 -7.42 17.67 -18.01
CA PRO A 136 -7.69 18.69 -19.00
C PRO A 136 -6.75 18.63 -20.22
N ARG A 137 -7.31 18.86 -21.41
CA ARG A 137 -6.60 18.75 -22.69
C ARG A 137 -5.42 19.74 -22.80
N ASP A 138 -5.59 20.94 -22.26
CA ASP A 138 -4.60 22.02 -22.29
C ASP A 138 -3.34 21.73 -21.46
N ILE A 139 -3.41 20.79 -20.51
CA ILE A 139 -2.26 20.30 -19.75
C ILE A 139 -1.77 18.90 -20.21
N GLY A 140 -2.21 18.45 -21.40
CA GLY A 140 -1.75 17.21 -22.04
C GLY A 140 -2.65 15.99 -21.83
N GLY A 141 -3.88 16.18 -21.35
CA GLY A 141 -4.83 15.08 -21.20
C GLY A 141 -5.28 14.46 -22.51
N VAL A 142 -5.57 13.16 -22.48
CA VAL A 142 -5.99 12.39 -23.66
C VAL A 142 -7.50 12.10 -23.63
N VAL A 143 -8.05 11.89 -22.43
CA VAL A 143 -9.48 11.65 -22.24
C VAL A 143 -10.10 12.64 -21.25
N ASP A 144 -11.39 12.94 -21.45
CA ASP A 144 -12.18 13.75 -20.53
C ASP A 144 -12.70 12.95 -19.32
N VAL A 145 -13.45 13.61 -18.42
CA VAL A 145 -14.03 12.99 -17.21
C VAL A 145 -15.01 11.84 -17.49
N ASN A 146 -15.50 11.76 -18.72
CA ASN A 146 -16.39 10.73 -19.22
C ASN A 146 -15.62 9.65 -20.01
N HIS A 147 -14.29 9.66 -19.95
CA HIS A 147 -13.39 8.76 -20.67
C HIS A 147 -13.46 8.89 -22.19
N THR A 148 -13.99 10.00 -22.71
CA THR A 148 -14.05 10.27 -24.15
C THR A 148 -12.70 10.79 -24.62
N VAL A 149 -12.15 10.19 -25.68
CA VAL A 149 -10.90 10.65 -26.27
C VAL A 149 -11.11 12.02 -26.92
N TYR A 150 -10.30 13.00 -26.52
CA TYR A 150 -10.39 14.35 -27.07
C TYR A 150 -10.23 14.36 -28.60
N GLY A 151 -11.11 15.11 -29.28
CA GLY A 151 -11.13 15.17 -30.75
C GLY A 151 -11.91 14.03 -31.41
N THR A 152 -12.53 13.14 -30.64
CA THR A 152 -13.42 12.09 -31.14
C THR A 152 -14.83 12.28 -30.61
N ALA A 153 -15.83 11.72 -31.31
CA ALA A 153 -17.22 11.80 -30.87
C ALA A 153 -17.67 10.62 -30.00
N LYS A 154 -17.11 9.42 -30.22
CA LYS A 154 -17.62 8.16 -29.63
C LYS A 154 -16.51 7.15 -29.25
N VAL A 155 -15.24 7.57 -29.21
CA VAL A 155 -14.14 6.68 -28.79
C VAL A 155 -13.91 6.91 -27.30
N ARG A 156 -13.88 5.82 -26.53
CA ARG A 156 -13.59 5.85 -25.10
C ARG A 156 -12.46 4.91 -24.72
N LEU A 157 -11.88 5.17 -23.55
CA LEU A 157 -10.80 4.38 -22.98
C LEU A 157 -11.15 3.93 -21.57
N ALA A 158 -11.15 2.61 -21.33
CA ALA A 158 -11.57 2.02 -20.07
C ALA A 158 -10.52 1.02 -19.55
N ASP A 159 -9.30 1.52 -19.34
CA ASP A 159 -8.19 0.74 -18.76
C ASP A 159 -7.22 1.65 -18.00
N ALA A 160 -6.16 1.04 -17.46
CA ALA A 160 -5.10 1.65 -16.67
C ALA A 160 -4.46 2.91 -17.29
N SER A 161 -4.49 3.06 -18.61
CA SER A 161 -3.95 4.22 -19.32
C SER A 161 -4.66 5.52 -18.96
N ALA A 162 -5.94 5.49 -18.55
CA ALA A 162 -6.71 6.67 -18.17
C ALA A 162 -6.38 7.17 -16.74
N LEU A 163 -5.82 6.32 -15.88
CA LEU A 163 -5.46 6.69 -14.50
C LEU A 163 -4.35 7.75 -14.49
N LEU A 164 -4.67 8.94 -13.98
CA LEU A 164 -3.73 10.08 -13.95
C LEU A 164 -2.52 9.84 -13.04
N PHE A 165 -2.69 9.09 -11.95
CA PHE A 165 -1.64 8.89 -10.95
C PHE A 165 -1.68 7.51 -10.32
N GLN A 166 -0.51 7.06 -9.84
CA GLN A 166 -0.38 5.74 -9.23
C GLN A 166 -1.21 5.64 -7.96
N VAL A 167 -1.85 4.49 -7.79
CA VAL A 167 -2.62 4.13 -6.60
C VAL A 167 -1.81 3.19 -5.71
N CYS A 168 -2.13 3.17 -4.42
CA CYS A 168 -1.32 2.43 -3.44
C CYS A 168 -1.58 0.92 -3.45
N GLY A 169 -2.68 0.48 -4.07
CA GLY A 169 -3.09 -0.93 -4.13
C GLY A 169 -2.72 -1.63 -5.43
N HIS A 170 -3.10 -2.91 -5.52
CA HIS A 170 -3.11 -3.64 -6.78
C HIS A 170 -4.16 -3.05 -7.72
N LEU A 171 -3.77 -2.81 -8.98
CA LEU A 171 -4.59 -2.04 -9.92
C LEU A 171 -5.96 -2.65 -10.18
N VAL A 172 -6.08 -3.98 -10.17
CA VAL A 172 -7.29 -4.70 -10.61
C VAL A 172 -8.56 -4.19 -9.93
N SER A 173 -8.55 -3.90 -8.63
CA SER A 173 -9.73 -3.41 -7.92
C SER A 173 -10.14 -2.01 -8.37
N THR A 174 -9.17 -1.10 -8.54
CA THR A 174 -9.41 0.24 -9.06
C THR A 174 -9.90 0.21 -10.50
N LEU A 175 -9.32 -0.65 -11.34
CA LEU A 175 -9.70 -0.80 -12.74
C LEU A 175 -11.13 -1.36 -12.89
N TYR A 176 -11.56 -2.26 -12.01
CA TYR A 176 -12.95 -2.72 -12.02
C TYR A 176 -13.93 -1.59 -11.72
N VAL A 177 -13.66 -0.79 -10.68
CA VAL A 177 -14.52 0.35 -10.33
C VAL A 177 -14.54 1.40 -11.44
N GLU A 178 -13.40 1.67 -12.05
CA GLU A 178 -13.29 2.55 -13.22
C GLU A 178 -14.11 2.03 -14.40
N ALA A 179 -13.97 0.75 -14.76
CA ALA A 179 -14.72 0.12 -15.85
C ALA A 179 -16.23 0.14 -15.61
N GLU A 180 -16.69 -0.14 -14.38
CA GLU A 180 -18.11 -0.04 -14.00
C GLU A 180 -18.65 1.39 -14.19
N ARG A 181 -17.90 2.39 -13.73
CA ARG A 181 -18.27 3.80 -13.95
C ARG A 181 -18.35 4.14 -15.44
N VAL A 182 -17.38 3.69 -16.24
CA VAL A 182 -17.40 3.92 -17.70
C VAL A 182 -18.59 3.23 -18.35
N ALA A 183 -18.96 2.03 -17.91
CA ALA A 183 -20.13 1.33 -18.39
C ALA A 183 -21.43 2.12 -18.11
N ASP A 184 -21.57 2.69 -16.92
CA ASP A 184 -22.73 3.53 -16.59
C ASP A 184 -22.79 4.82 -17.42
N VAL A 185 -21.65 5.47 -17.66
CA VAL A 185 -21.56 6.62 -18.57
C VAL A 185 -21.99 6.22 -19.98
N ILE A 186 -21.54 5.07 -20.49
CA ILE A 186 -21.94 4.56 -21.82
C ILE A 186 -23.45 4.31 -21.87
N LYS A 187 -24.03 3.65 -20.86
CA LYS A 187 -25.47 3.39 -20.79
C LYS A 187 -26.27 4.68 -20.78
N SER A 188 -25.89 5.66 -19.97
CA SER A 188 -26.59 6.96 -19.85
C SER A 188 -26.64 7.78 -21.15
N GLN A 189 -25.76 7.47 -22.11
CA GLN A 189 -25.64 8.19 -23.39
C GLN A 189 -26.06 7.32 -24.60
N SER A 190 -26.52 6.09 -24.33
CA SER A 190 -26.95 5.14 -25.34
C SER A 190 -28.48 5.17 -25.44
N PRO A 191 -29.07 5.19 -26.65
CA PRO A 191 -30.51 5.06 -26.82
C PRO A 191 -31.02 3.62 -26.64
N LEU A 192 -30.12 2.65 -26.38
CA LEU A 192 -30.45 1.23 -26.23
C LEU A 192 -30.77 0.83 -24.78
N PHE A 193 -30.54 1.74 -23.82
CA PHE A 193 -30.74 1.55 -22.39
C PHE A 193 -31.51 2.75 -21.82
#